data_AF-A0A0C3K5T0-F1
#
_entry.id   AF-A0A0C3K5T0-F1
#
_cell.length_a   1.000
_cell.length_b   1.000
_cell.length_c   1.000
_cell.angle_alpha   90.00
_cell.angle_beta   90.00
_cell.angle_gamma   90.00
#
_symmetry.space_group_name_H-M   'P 1'
#
loop_
_entity.id
_entity.type
_entity.pdbx_description
1 polymer ?
#
loop_
_entity_poly.entity_id
_entity_poly.type
_entity_poly.pdbx_seq_one_letter_code
_entity_poly.pdbx_strand_id
1 'polypeptide(L)'
;MSSKATTEILNAPTMSLPEPALVQSHGRCSATRAISLFATVGVLCLFMNHTMHHCWFNHSHKFDCYDTDALVNICPQKNFDVWESLGTMYDTAAFKAKAVSWLVGAVQVPTESYDYFGPVGTDSRWEKFHAFHAYLRKAFELVHAELELTTINTYSLIFIWTGSNEGLKPLLLTAHQDAMPVEPTTVDKWIHPPFSGHFDGDWMPLFTSHRISCVVHYILCTAHTCVYRTHYFLPKWSAISPSSF
;
A
#
# COMPACT_ATOMS: atom_id res chain seq x y z
N MET A 1 -12.41 99.49 10.61
CA MET A 1 -11.19 99.77 11.40
C MET A 1 -10.15 98.73 11.00
N SER A 2 -8.94 98.98 10.51
CA SER A 2 -8.17 100.14 10.05
C SER A 2 -7.02 99.49 9.24
N SER A 3 -6.89 99.76 7.95
CA SER A 3 -5.78 100.54 7.37
C SER A 3 -4.41 100.33 8.04
N LYS A 4 -3.54 99.61 7.32
CA LYS A 4 -2.05 99.60 7.34
C LYS A 4 -1.64 98.36 6.53
N ALA A 5 -0.86 98.39 5.47
CA ALA A 5 -0.12 99.45 4.83
C ALA A 5 0.07 99.00 3.37
N THR A 6 -0.55 99.73 2.46
CA THR A 6 -0.36 99.59 1.01
C THR A 6 0.73 100.55 0.58
N THR A 7 2.00 100.27 0.90
CA THR A 7 3.14 101.00 0.32
C THR A 7 4.39 100.16 0.48
N GLU A 8 4.67 99.29 -0.49
CA GLU A 8 6.02 98.93 -0.97
C GLU A 8 5.89 97.77 -1.97
N ILE A 9 5.26 98.09 -3.12
CA ILE A 9 5.54 97.39 -4.37
C ILE A 9 6.18 98.44 -5.27
N LEU A 10 7.49 98.32 -5.49
CA LEU A 10 8.28 98.70 -6.68
C LEU A 10 9.70 99.02 -6.19
N ASN A 11 10.65 98.11 -6.46
CA ASN A 11 12.03 98.34 -6.95
C ASN A 11 12.96 97.17 -6.57
N ALA A 12 13.07 96.22 -7.53
CA ALA A 12 14.20 95.37 -8.00
C ALA A 12 15.47 95.16 -7.12
N PRO A 13 16.32 94.12 -7.33
CA PRO A 13 16.51 93.32 -8.54
C PRO A 13 16.71 91.79 -8.38
N THR A 14 16.55 91.11 -9.52
CA THR A 14 16.75 89.68 -9.80
C THR A 14 18.22 89.26 -9.68
N MET A 15 18.53 88.19 -8.95
CA MET A 15 19.86 87.55 -8.96
C MET A 15 19.70 86.05 -9.24
N SER A 16 20.37 85.60 -10.30
CA SER A 16 20.31 84.26 -10.89
C SER A 16 21.03 83.18 -10.08
N LEU A 17 20.57 81.94 -10.30
CA LEU A 17 20.86 80.67 -9.62
C LEU A 17 22.35 80.26 -9.54
N PRO A 18 22.77 79.54 -8.48
CA PRO A 18 23.98 78.71 -8.51
C PRO A 18 23.72 77.33 -9.15
N GLU A 19 24.73 76.84 -9.86
CA GLU A 19 24.80 75.56 -10.58
C GLU A 19 24.76 74.34 -9.64
N PRO A 20 24.12 73.20 -10.00
CA PRO A 20 24.06 72.03 -9.13
C PRO A 20 25.41 71.29 -9.08
N ALA A 21 25.83 70.94 -7.86
CA ALA A 21 27.02 70.14 -7.62
C ALA A 21 26.91 68.72 -8.21
N LEU A 22 27.97 68.27 -8.87
CA LEU A 22 28.18 66.91 -9.38
C LEU A 22 28.08 65.86 -8.28
N VAL A 23 27.04 65.01 -8.33
CA VAL A 23 26.95 63.79 -7.52
C VAL A 23 27.68 62.67 -8.25
N GLN A 24 28.76 62.16 -7.66
CA GLN A 24 29.46 60.97 -8.14
C GLN A 24 28.60 59.72 -7.89
N SER A 25 28.17 59.03 -8.94
CA SER A 25 27.52 57.72 -8.81
C SER A 25 28.57 56.62 -8.64
N HIS A 26 28.69 56.05 -7.45
CA HIS A 26 29.36 54.76 -7.30
C HIS A 26 28.42 53.65 -7.81
N GLY A 27 28.80 53.03 -8.93
CA GLY A 27 28.04 51.95 -9.54
C GLY A 27 27.88 50.75 -8.61
N ARG A 28 26.66 50.51 -8.13
CA ARG A 28 26.26 49.21 -7.59
C ARG A 28 25.95 48.26 -8.74
N CYS A 29 26.99 47.68 -9.33
CA CYS A 29 26.85 46.65 -10.36
C CYS A 29 27.81 45.50 -10.06
N SER A 30 27.27 44.36 -9.61
CA SER A 30 27.80 42.98 -9.82
C SER A 30 27.24 42.00 -8.77
N ALA A 31 27.22 42.36 -7.48
CA ALA A 31 26.90 41.42 -6.40
C ALA A 31 25.43 40.91 -6.40
N THR A 32 24.46 41.78 -6.69
CA THR A 32 23.02 41.42 -6.68
C THR A 32 22.63 40.47 -7.81
N ARG A 33 23.28 40.56 -8.98
CA ARG A 33 23.05 39.64 -10.10
C ARG A 33 23.60 38.25 -9.81
N ALA A 34 24.81 38.16 -9.23
CA ALA A 34 25.43 36.90 -8.84
C ALA A 34 24.60 36.15 -7.80
N ILE A 35 24.11 36.83 -6.76
CA ILE A 35 23.27 36.22 -5.70
C ILE A 35 21.95 35.67 -6.29
N SER A 36 21.32 36.40 -7.23
CA SER A 36 20.10 35.91 -7.89
C SER A 36 20.34 34.67 -8.76
N LEU A 37 21.52 34.58 -9.39
CA LEU A 37 21.89 33.44 -10.22
C LEU A 37 22.18 32.19 -9.37
N PHE A 38 22.91 32.35 -8.25
CA PHE A 38 23.17 31.23 -7.34
C PHE A 38 21.90 30.73 -6.65
N ALA A 39 20.98 31.63 -6.27
CA ALA A 39 19.70 31.25 -5.68
C ALA A 39 18.81 30.49 -6.69
N THR A 40 18.75 30.94 -7.94
CA THR A 40 17.96 30.27 -8.98
C THR A 40 18.55 28.90 -9.36
N VAL A 41 19.87 28.79 -9.47
CA VAL A 41 20.55 27.50 -9.68
C VAL A 41 20.33 26.56 -8.50
N GLY A 42 20.39 27.06 -7.26
CA GLY A 42 20.10 26.26 -6.06
C GLY A 42 18.67 25.71 -6.04
N VAL A 43 17.68 26.53 -6.39
CA VAL A 43 16.28 26.10 -6.49
C VAL A 43 16.09 25.09 -7.63
N LEU A 44 16.71 25.30 -8.79
CA LEU A 44 16.69 24.35 -9.91
C LEU A 44 17.34 23.01 -9.55
N CYS A 45 18.47 23.01 -8.85
CA CYS A 45 19.12 21.79 -8.37
C CYS A 45 18.25 21.05 -7.35
N LEU A 46 17.58 21.76 -6.45
CA LEU A 46 16.63 21.14 -5.51
C LEU A 46 15.39 20.59 -6.23
N PHE A 47 14.89 21.29 -7.25
CA PHE A 47 13.77 20.82 -8.07
C PHE A 47 14.15 19.59 -8.90
N MET A 48 15.32 19.59 -9.53
CA MET A 48 15.89 18.44 -10.25
C MET A 48 16.15 17.27 -9.31
N ASN A 49 16.67 17.50 -8.10
CA ASN A 49 16.84 16.44 -7.12
C ASN A 49 15.48 15.89 -6.66
N HIS A 50 14.48 16.76 -6.46
CA HIS A 50 13.14 16.32 -6.06
C HIS A 50 12.42 15.53 -7.17
N THR A 51 12.51 15.97 -8.43
CA THR A 51 11.94 15.23 -9.56
C THR A 51 12.72 13.96 -9.87
N MET A 52 14.05 13.95 -9.74
CA MET A 52 14.86 12.74 -9.88
C MET A 52 14.58 11.74 -8.76
N HIS A 53 14.41 12.18 -7.50
CA HIS A 53 13.95 11.32 -6.42
C HIS A 53 12.53 10.79 -6.67
N HIS A 54 11.60 11.60 -7.17
CA HIS A 54 10.26 11.13 -7.53
C HIS A 54 10.28 10.12 -8.69
N CYS A 55 11.16 10.29 -9.68
CA CYS A 55 11.30 9.35 -10.80
C CYS A 55 12.09 8.08 -10.42
N TRP A 56 13.04 8.16 -9.50
CA TRP A 56 13.84 7.01 -9.04
C TRP A 56 13.11 6.17 -7.97
N PHE A 57 12.32 6.80 -7.10
CA PHE A 57 11.53 6.09 -6.09
C PHE A 57 10.14 5.64 -6.59
N ASN A 58 9.65 6.12 -7.74
CA ASN A 58 8.56 5.48 -8.49
C ASN A 58 9.08 4.38 -9.43
N HIS A 59 10.02 3.55 -8.97
CA HIS A 59 10.03 2.19 -9.49
C HIS A 59 8.74 1.53 -9.00
N SER A 60 7.70 1.57 -9.84
CA SER A 60 6.78 0.44 -9.88
C SER A 60 7.65 -0.81 -9.91
N HIS A 61 7.50 -1.71 -8.95
CA HIS A 61 8.11 -3.03 -9.02
C HIS A 61 7.39 -3.79 -10.14
N LYS A 62 7.60 -3.35 -11.39
CA LYS A 62 7.49 -4.26 -12.53
C LYS A 62 8.36 -5.43 -12.13
N PHE A 63 7.75 -6.59 -11.97
CA PHE A 63 8.47 -7.83 -11.82
C PHE A 63 9.36 -7.95 -13.06
N ASP A 64 10.58 -7.42 -12.97
CA ASP A 64 11.55 -7.46 -14.04
C ASP A 64 11.93 -8.93 -14.18
N CYS A 65 11.32 -9.58 -15.16
CA CYS A 65 11.73 -10.90 -15.63
C CYS A 65 13.06 -10.85 -16.38
N TYR A 66 13.73 -9.70 -16.39
CA TYR A 66 15.03 -9.52 -17.02
C TYR A 66 16.14 -9.52 -15.96
N ASP A 67 17.03 -10.49 -16.14
CA ASP A 67 18.40 -10.54 -15.63
C ASP A 67 18.68 -11.36 -14.35
N THR A 68 18.14 -12.58 -14.27
CA THR A 68 18.92 -13.73 -13.78
C THR A 68 18.48 -15.00 -14.52
N ASP A 69 19.43 -15.82 -14.99
CA ASP A 69 19.16 -17.15 -15.58
C ASP A 69 18.30 -18.06 -14.69
N ALA A 70 18.22 -17.76 -13.39
CA ALA A 70 17.41 -18.46 -12.41
C ALA A 70 15.90 -18.17 -12.50
N LEU A 71 15.48 -17.01 -12.99
CA LEU A 71 14.07 -16.59 -12.99
C LEU A 71 13.32 -16.91 -14.30
N VAL A 72 14.03 -17.20 -15.38
CA VAL A 72 13.45 -17.55 -16.70
C VAL A 72 12.48 -18.75 -16.59
N ASN A 73 12.80 -19.73 -15.73
CA ASN A 73 11.99 -20.93 -15.55
C ASN A 73 10.81 -20.75 -14.57
N ILE A 74 10.78 -19.65 -13.81
CA ILE A 74 9.72 -19.37 -12.83
C ILE A 74 8.65 -18.46 -13.43
N CYS A 75 9.06 -17.58 -14.37
CA CYS A 75 8.13 -16.69 -15.06
C CYS A 75 7.23 -17.49 -16.02
N PRO A 76 5.89 -17.38 -15.91
CA PRO A 76 4.97 -18.13 -16.75
C PRO A 76 5.07 -17.68 -18.21
N GLN A 77 5.49 -18.59 -19.09
CA GLN A 77 5.63 -18.30 -20.53
C GLN A 77 4.28 -18.36 -21.28
N LYS A 78 3.40 -19.29 -20.91
CA LYS A 78 2.15 -19.54 -21.65
C LYS A 78 1.06 -18.48 -21.42
N ASN A 79 1.02 -17.89 -20.23
CA ASN A 79 0.00 -16.92 -19.81
C ASN A 79 0.65 -15.64 -19.27
N PHE A 80 1.71 -15.18 -19.94
CA PHE A 80 2.51 -14.05 -19.50
C PHE A 80 1.68 -12.76 -19.39
N ASP A 81 0.81 -12.48 -20.35
CA ASP A 81 -0.05 -11.28 -20.34
C ASP A 81 -0.93 -11.21 -19.09
N VAL A 82 -1.45 -12.37 -18.66
CA VAL A 82 -2.27 -12.47 -17.45
C VAL A 82 -1.42 -12.20 -16.21
N TRP A 83 -0.23 -12.77 -16.17
CA TRP A 83 0.74 -12.55 -15.10
C TRP A 83 1.16 -11.08 -14.99
N GLU A 84 1.44 -10.41 -16.10
CA GLU A 84 1.81 -8.99 -16.13
C GLU A 84 0.64 -8.08 -15.72
N SER A 85 -0.56 -8.37 -16.24
CA SER A 85 -1.79 -7.64 -15.87
C SER A 85 -2.07 -7.76 -14.37
N LEU A 86 -1.94 -8.96 -13.83
CA LEU A 86 -2.04 -9.25 -12.40
C LEU A 86 -1.01 -8.47 -11.58
N GLY A 87 0.26 -8.53 -11.97
CA GLY A 87 1.34 -7.80 -11.31
C GLY A 87 1.04 -6.31 -11.25
N THR A 88 0.59 -5.73 -12.37
CA THR A 88 0.21 -4.32 -12.45
C THR A 88 -0.95 -3.97 -11.51
N MET A 89 -1.99 -4.81 -11.45
CA MET A 89 -3.13 -4.63 -10.55
C MET A 89 -2.69 -4.69 -9.09
N TYR A 90 -1.87 -5.68 -8.73
CA TYR A 90 -1.37 -5.88 -7.37
C TYR A 90 -0.47 -4.74 -6.90
N ASP A 91 0.20 -4.08 -7.82
CA ASP A 91 1.09 -2.97 -7.49
C ASP A 91 0.37 -1.67 -7.16
N THR A 92 -0.92 -1.57 -7.50
CA THR A 92 -1.72 -0.38 -7.19
C THR A 92 -1.87 -0.16 -5.69
N ALA A 93 -1.80 1.11 -5.27
CA ALA A 93 -2.02 1.49 -3.87
C ALA A 93 -3.41 1.06 -3.37
N ALA A 94 -4.43 1.10 -4.25
CA ALA A 94 -5.78 0.64 -3.94
C ALA A 94 -5.82 -0.87 -3.60
N PHE A 95 -5.16 -1.71 -4.40
CA PHE A 95 -5.08 -3.14 -4.12
C PHE A 95 -4.29 -3.41 -2.84
N LYS A 96 -3.12 -2.79 -2.67
CA LYS A 96 -2.29 -2.94 -1.46
C LYS A 96 -3.07 -2.57 -0.19
N ALA A 97 -3.78 -1.44 -0.21
CA ALA A 97 -4.63 -1.02 0.91
C ALA A 97 -5.76 -2.04 1.18
N LYS A 98 -6.38 -2.59 0.12
CA LYS A 98 -7.41 -3.63 0.26
C LYS A 98 -6.84 -4.94 0.83
N ALA A 99 -5.66 -5.36 0.36
CA ALA A 99 -4.96 -6.55 0.85
C ALA A 99 -4.58 -6.42 2.33
N VAL A 100 -4.08 -5.26 2.75
CA VAL A 100 -3.84 -4.94 4.16
C VAL A 100 -5.15 -5.02 4.95
N SER A 101 -6.24 -4.44 4.47
CA SER A 101 -7.55 -4.51 5.14
C SER A 101 -8.04 -5.95 5.31
N TRP A 102 -7.84 -6.82 4.31
CA TRP A 102 -8.16 -8.24 4.43
C TRP A 102 -7.28 -8.96 5.47
N LEU A 103 -5.99 -8.64 5.50
CA LEU A 103 -5.08 -9.25 6.45
C LEU A 103 -5.37 -8.80 7.89
N VAL A 104 -5.60 -7.51 8.10
CA VAL A 104 -5.98 -6.92 9.39
C VAL A 104 -7.27 -7.54 9.92
N GLY A 105 -8.32 -7.61 9.09
CA GLY A 105 -9.59 -8.19 9.52
C GLY A 105 -9.51 -9.68 9.84
N ALA A 106 -8.67 -10.44 9.12
CA ALA A 106 -8.42 -11.84 9.41
C ALA A 106 -7.69 -12.02 10.75
N VAL A 107 -6.65 -11.23 10.99
CA VAL A 107 -5.88 -11.22 12.25
C VAL A 107 -6.75 -10.87 13.45
N GLN A 108 -7.80 -10.07 13.28
CA GLN A 108 -8.71 -9.69 14.36
C GLN A 108 -9.64 -10.83 14.82
N VAL A 109 -9.67 -11.96 14.11
CA VAL A 109 -10.40 -13.14 14.52
C VAL A 109 -9.45 -14.12 15.23
N PRO A 110 -9.56 -14.32 16.55
CA PRO A 110 -8.57 -15.09 17.31
C PRO A 110 -8.80 -16.59 17.16
N THR A 111 -8.32 -17.21 16.08
CA THR A 111 -8.52 -18.65 15.76
C THR A 111 -7.53 -19.60 16.45
N GLU A 112 -7.16 -19.30 17.71
CA GLU A 112 -6.10 -20.01 18.44
C GLU A 112 -6.35 -21.53 18.63
N SER A 113 -5.58 -22.43 18.06
CA SER A 113 -5.73 -23.87 18.37
C SER A 113 -4.80 -24.27 19.50
N TYR A 114 -5.24 -25.16 20.40
CA TYR A 114 -4.46 -25.64 21.54
C TYR A 114 -4.30 -27.16 21.42
N ASP A 115 -3.19 -27.69 21.93
CA ASP A 115 -2.90 -29.14 21.92
C ASP A 115 -4.01 -30.01 22.54
N TYR A 116 -4.80 -29.45 23.46
CA TYR A 116 -5.84 -30.15 24.21
C TYR A 116 -7.25 -29.66 23.87
N PHE A 117 -7.64 -29.69 22.60
CA PHE A 117 -9.03 -29.46 22.20
C PHE A 117 -9.90 -30.69 22.46
N GLY A 118 -11.09 -30.47 23.00
CA GLY A 118 -12.11 -31.51 23.03
C GLY A 118 -12.63 -31.83 21.63
N PRO A 119 -13.43 -32.89 21.45
CA PRO A 119 -14.00 -33.20 20.14
C PRO A 119 -14.82 -32.03 19.57
N VAL A 120 -14.77 -31.89 18.24
CA VAL A 120 -15.59 -30.94 17.48
C VAL A 120 -17.07 -31.12 17.84
N GLY A 121 -17.78 -30.00 18.06
CA GLY A 121 -19.19 -29.99 18.47
C GLY A 121 -19.42 -30.22 19.98
N THR A 122 -18.37 -30.49 20.76
CA THR A 122 -18.46 -30.64 22.22
C THR A 122 -17.74 -29.50 22.95
N ASP A 123 -16.61 -29.06 22.42
CA ASP A 123 -15.80 -27.98 22.97
C ASP A 123 -16.15 -26.65 22.31
N SER A 124 -16.67 -25.69 23.08
CA SER A 124 -17.09 -24.38 22.57
C SER A 124 -15.93 -23.54 22.02
N ARG A 125 -14.66 -23.90 22.30
CA ARG A 125 -13.50 -23.19 21.75
C ARG A 125 -13.41 -23.31 20.23
N TRP A 126 -14.03 -24.31 19.62
CA TRP A 126 -14.11 -24.45 18.16
C TRP A 126 -14.98 -23.38 17.49
N GLU A 127 -15.94 -22.77 18.21
CA GLU A 127 -16.93 -21.85 17.63
C GLU A 127 -16.32 -20.61 16.97
N LYS A 128 -15.09 -20.23 17.36
CA LYS A 128 -14.34 -19.13 16.72
C LYS A 128 -14.09 -19.31 15.23
N PHE A 129 -14.00 -20.56 14.75
CA PHE A 129 -13.84 -20.82 13.32
C PHE A 129 -15.10 -20.44 12.53
N HIS A 130 -16.30 -20.48 13.13
CA HIS A 130 -17.49 -19.92 12.47
C HIS A 130 -17.40 -18.41 12.29
N ALA A 131 -16.85 -17.68 13.28
CA ALA A 131 -16.61 -16.25 13.15
C ALA A 131 -15.59 -15.96 12.02
N PHE A 132 -14.56 -16.79 11.90
CA PHE A 132 -13.59 -16.67 10.82
C PHE A 132 -14.20 -16.99 9.45
N HIS A 133 -15.02 -18.03 9.33
CA HIS A 133 -15.73 -18.34 8.09
C HIS A 133 -16.67 -17.20 7.67
N ALA A 134 -17.36 -16.58 8.62
CA ALA A 134 -18.21 -15.41 8.35
C ALA A 134 -17.38 -14.22 7.84
N TYR A 135 -16.19 -14.01 8.42
CA TYR A 135 -15.23 -13.03 7.93
C TYR A 135 -14.79 -13.34 6.50
N LEU A 136 -14.36 -14.57 6.20
CA LEU A 136 -13.91 -14.98 4.86
C LEU A 136 -15.01 -14.79 3.81
N ARG A 137 -16.27 -15.12 4.14
CA ARG A 137 -17.41 -14.91 3.25
C ARG A 137 -17.60 -13.44 2.87
N LYS A 138 -17.45 -12.54 3.84
CA LYS A 138 -17.57 -11.08 3.62
C LYS A 138 -16.34 -10.49 2.94
N ALA A 139 -15.14 -10.99 3.26
CA ALA A 139 -13.90 -10.50 2.69
C ALA A 139 -13.77 -10.89 1.21
N PHE A 140 -14.24 -12.09 0.85
CA PHE A 140 -14.08 -12.73 -0.46
C PHE A 140 -15.42 -13.19 -1.03
N GLU A 141 -16.33 -12.23 -1.19
CA GLU A 141 -17.69 -12.47 -1.69
C GLU A 141 -17.68 -13.16 -3.07
N LEU A 142 -16.82 -12.71 -3.99
CA LEU A 142 -16.71 -13.30 -5.33
C LEU A 142 -16.26 -14.76 -5.30
N VAL A 143 -15.33 -15.12 -4.42
CA VAL A 143 -14.89 -16.52 -4.30
C VAL A 143 -16.00 -17.40 -3.76
N HIS A 144 -16.74 -16.93 -2.76
CA HIS A 144 -17.86 -17.69 -2.21
C HIS A 144 -19.07 -17.76 -3.16
N ALA A 145 -19.18 -16.82 -4.10
CA ALA A 145 -20.23 -16.80 -5.11
C ALA A 145 -19.92 -17.68 -6.31
N GLU A 146 -18.65 -17.74 -6.73
CA GLU A 146 -18.25 -18.39 -7.99
C GLU A 146 -17.67 -19.80 -7.80
N LEU A 147 -17.12 -20.11 -6.61
CA LEU A 147 -16.55 -21.43 -6.34
C LEU A 147 -17.53 -22.32 -5.58
N GLU A 148 -17.49 -23.61 -5.85
CA GLU A 148 -18.24 -24.59 -5.06
C GLU A 148 -17.56 -24.76 -3.70
N LEU A 149 -18.31 -24.60 -2.60
CA LEU A 149 -17.79 -24.75 -1.25
C LEU A 149 -18.32 -26.03 -0.61
N THR A 150 -17.41 -26.96 -0.30
CA THR A 150 -17.69 -28.14 0.53
C THR A 150 -17.10 -27.94 1.92
N THR A 151 -17.87 -28.21 2.98
CA THR A 151 -17.38 -28.19 4.36
C THR A 151 -17.18 -29.62 4.86
N ILE A 152 -15.99 -29.93 5.41
CA ILE A 152 -15.63 -31.25 5.95
C ILE A 152 -15.38 -31.12 7.45
N ASN A 153 -15.83 -32.10 8.25
CA ASN A 153 -15.62 -32.14 9.71
C ASN A 153 -15.95 -30.80 10.41
N THR A 154 -17.03 -30.15 10.00
CA THR A 154 -17.56 -28.87 10.51
C THR A 154 -16.77 -27.61 10.14
N TYR A 155 -15.44 -27.62 10.27
CA TYR A 155 -14.63 -26.41 10.11
C TYR A 155 -13.66 -26.41 8.93
N SER A 156 -13.38 -27.54 8.30
CA SER A 156 -12.52 -27.55 7.11
C SER A 156 -13.30 -27.07 5.89
N LEU A 157 -12.76 -26.10 5.16
CA LEU A 157 -13.36 -25.58 3.93
C LEU A 157 -12.65 -26.16 2.72
N ILE A 158 -13.38 -26.57 1.69
CA ILE A 158 -12.82 -26.96 0.40
C ILE A 158 -13.54 -26.15 -0.67
N PHE A 159 -12.84 -25.18 -1.24
CA PHE A 159 -13.32 -24.45 -2.42
C PHE A 159 -12.89 -25.19 -3.68
N ILE A 160 -13.82 -25.59 -4.52
CA ILE A 160 -13.57 -26.25 -5.80
C ILE A 160 -13.80 -25.25 -6.92
N TRP A 161 -12.75 -25.00 -7.69
CA TRP A 161 -12.83 -24.15 -8.87
C TRP A 161 -12.72 -24.96 -10.16
N THR A 162 -13.85 -25.36 -10.74
CA THR A 162 -13.87 -26.20 -11.95
C THR A 162 -13.26 -25.48 -13.16
N GLY A 163 -12.25 -26.11 -13.75
CA GLY A 163 -11.62 -25.66 -14.99
C GLY A 163 -12.45 -25.97 -16.23
N SER A 164 -12.21 -25.25 -17.32
CA SER A 164 -12.87 -25.52 -18.60
C SER A 164 -12.17 -26.57 -19.48
N ASN A 165 -11.02 -27.12 -19.05
CA ASN A 165 -10.36 -28.23 -19.75
C ASN A 165 -10.17 -29.44 -18.82
N GLU A 166 -11.01 -30.45 -18.99
CA GLU A 166 -11.03 -31.67 -18.17
C GLU A 166 -9.82 -32.60 -18.41
N GLY A 167 -9.09 -32.41 -19.51
CA GLY A 167 -7.90 -33.21 -19.86
C GLY A 167 -6.63 -32.82 -19.09
N LEU A 168 -6.66 -31.73 -18.32
CA LEU A 168 -5.53 -31.26 -17.52
C LEU A 168 -5.52 -31.89 -16.11
N LYS A 169 -4.35 -31.89 -15.46
CA LYS A 169 -4.24 -32.40 -14.08
C LYS A 169 -4.85 -31.40 -13.07
N PRO A 170 -5.45 -31.87 -11.95
CA PRO A 170 -5.82 -31.01 -10.82
C PRO A 170 -4.63 -30.24 -10.25
N LEU A 171 -4.90 -29.10 -9.62
CA LEU A 171 -4.00 -28.43 -8.68
C LEU A 171 -4.64 -28.46 -7.28
N LEU A 172 -3.86 -28.79 -6.25
CA LEU A 172 -4.30 -28.70 -4.87
C LEU A 172 -3.49 -27.62 -4.16
N LEU A 173 -4.18 -26.65 -3.59
CA LEU A 173 -3.63 -25.59 -2.76
C LEU A 173 -4.13 -25.80 -1.33
N THR A 174 -3.24 -25.65 -0.36
CA THR A 174 -3.56 -25.95 1.03
C THR A 174 -3.09 -24.82 1.92
N ALA A 175 -3.93 -24.46 2.87
CA ALA A 175 -3.64 -23.48 3.90
C ALA A 175 -4.09 -24.04 5.26
N HIS A 176 -3.90 -23.28 6.33
CA HIS A 176 -4.54 -23.55 7.60
C HIS A 176 -5.13 -22.24 8.13
N GLN A 177 -6.13 -22.34 8.99
CA GLN A 177 -6.87 -21.16 9.50
C GLN A 177 -6.65 -20.92 10.99
N ASP A 178 -5.98 -21.83 11.68
CA ASP A 178 -5.65 -21.73 13.08
C ASP A 178 -4.38 -20.89 13.33
N ALA A 179 -4.37 -20.26 14.50
CA ALA A 179 -3.23 -19.55 15.04
C ALA A 179 -2.70 -20.30 16.27
N MET A 180 -1.43 -20.09 16.62
CA MET A 180 -0.94 -20.55 17.91
C MET A 180 -1.54 -19.71 19.05
N PRO A 181 -1.74 -20.26 20.26
CA PRO A 181 -2.22 -19.47 21.38
C PRO A 181 -1.21 -18.42 21.83
N VAL A 182 -1.70 -17.28 22.28
CA VAL A 182 -0.88 -16.27 22.95
C VAL A 182 -0.71 -16.65 24.42
N GLU A 183 0.53 -16.68 24.89
CA GLU A 183 0.83 -16.90 26.30
C GLU A 183 0.34 -15.70 27.13
N PRO A 184 -0.66 -15.87 28.03
CA PRO A 184 -1.27 -14.75 28.76
C PRO A 184 -0.28 -13.92 29.58
N THR A 185 0.77 -14.55 30.11
CA THR A 185 1.82 -13.88 30.90
C THR A 185 2.78 -13.03 30.07
N THR A 186 2.61 -13.01 28.75
CA THR A 186 3.43 -12.19 27.85
C THR A 186 2.69 -10.98 27.31
N VAL A 187 1.37 -10.89 27.45
CA VAL A 187 0.53 -9.89 26.74
C VAL A 187 0.98 -8.45 27.00
N ASP A 188 1.42 -8.14 28.22
CA ASP A 188 1.95 -6.84 28.63
C ASP A 188 3.29 -6.46 27.98
N LYS A 189 4.01 -7.45 27.43
CA LYS A 189 5.29 -7.28 26.74
C LYS A 189 5.12 -6.96 25.25
N TRP A 190 3.92 -7.05 24.71
CA TRP A 190 3.66 -6.75 23.30
C TRP A 190 3.53 -5.25 23.09
N ILE A 191 4.15 -4.74 22.02
CA ILE A 191 4.01 -3.32 21.63
C ILE A 191 2.56 -3.00 21.26
N HIS A 192 1.88 -3.95 20.61
CA HIS A 192 0.46 -3.87 20.28
C HIS A 192 -0.26 -5.12 20.77
N PRO A 193 -1.53 -5.01 21.22
CA PRO A 193 -2.28 -6.16 21.67
C PRO A 193 -2.31 -7.28 20.61
N PRO A 194 -2.20 -8.55 21.02
CA PRO A 194 -2.40 -9.67 20.11
C PRO A 194 -3.77 -9.58 19.43
N PHE A 195 -3.84 -9.95 18.16
CA PHE A 195 -5.05 -9.85 17.33
C PHE A 195 -5.62 -8.43 17.17
N SER A 196 -4.90 -7.36 17.53
CA SER A 196 -5.33 -5.98 17.26
C SER A 196 -5.43 -5.66 15.76
N GLY A 197 -4.65 -6.36 14.94
CA GLY A 197 -4.51 -6.04 13.51
C GLY A 197 -3.89 -4.66 13.29
N HIS A 198 -2.99 -4.23 14.18
CA HIS A 198 -2.34 -2.94 14.04
C HIS A 198 -1.43 -2.91 12.80
N PHE A 199 -1.61 -1.89 11.96
CA PHE A 199 -0.77 -1.59 10.79
C PHE A 199 -0.39 -0.11 10.87
N ASP A 200 0.91 0.18 10.83
CA ASP A 200 1.43 1.54 11.01
C ASP A 200 1.57 2.33 9.69
N GLY A 201 1.29 1.68 8.55
CA GLY A 201 1.41 2.26 7.20
C GLY A 201 2.54 1.64 6.38
N ASP A 202 3.59 1.16 7.04
CA ASP A 202 4.75 0.56 6.39
C ASP A 202 4.94 -0.90 6.79
N TRP A 203 4.61 -1.24 8.03
CA TRP A 203 4.80 -2.55 8.60
C TRP A 203 3.59 -2.98 9.44
N MET A 204 3.32 -4.28 9.38
CA MET A 204 2.40 -4.92 10.30
C MET A 204 3.24 -5.77 11.24
N PRO A 205 3.15 -5.59 12.57
CA PRO A 205 3.87 -6.42 13.51
C PRO A 205 3.52 -7.88 13.34
N LEU A 206 4.44 -8.64 12.73
CA LEU A 206 4.29 -10.05 12.36
C LEU A 206 4.19 -10.99 13.58
N PHE A 207 4.07 -10.45 14.79
CA PHE A 207 3.97 -11.24 16.01
C PHE A 207 2.57 -11.78 16.23
N THR A 208 1.54 -11.40 15.47
CA THR A 208 0.22 -12.01 15.63
C THR A 208 0.35 -13.52 15.35
N SER A 209 -0.11 -14.39 16.25
CA SER A 209 0.08 -15.85 16.16
C SER A 209 -0.48 -16.54 14.90
N HIS A 210 -1.13 -15.77 14.03
CA HIS A 210 -1.33 -16.13 12.64
C HIS A 210 -0.01 -16.01 11.90
N ARG A 211 0.64 -17.12 11.56
CA ARG A 211 1.65 -17.07 10.50
C ARG A 211 0.95 -16.58 9.24
N ILE A 212 1.22 -15.31 8.92
CA ILE A 212 0.71 -14.54 7.77
C ILE A 212 0.75 -15.33 6.47
N SER A 213 1.67 -16.31 6.36
CA SER A 213 1.71 -17.33 5.31
C SER A 213 0.33 -17.86 4.90
N CYS A 214 -0.58 -18.18 5.83
CA CYS A 214 -1.77 -18.96 5.50
C CYS A 214 -2.97 -18.10 5.11
N VAL A 215 -3.16 -16.97 5.79
CA VAL A 215 -4.15 -15.95 5.41
C VAL A 215 -3.74 -15.29 4.10
N VAL A 216 -2.45 -14.98 3.93
CA VAL A 216 -1.91 -14.45 2.67
C VAL A 216 -1.98 -15.49 1.57
N HIS A 217 -1.75 -16.78 1.84
CA HIS A 217 -1.97 -17.83 0.83
C HIS A 217 -3.43 -17.87 0.39
N TYR A 218 -4.38 -17.78 1.33
CA TYR A 218 -5.81 -17.70 1.00
C TYR A 218 -6.15 -16.43 0.18
N ILE A 219 -5.64 -15.26 0.58
CA ILE A 219 -5.79 -13.98 -0.12
C ILE A 219 -5.19 -14.04 -1.53
N LEU A 220 -3.96 -14.54 -1.68
CA LEU A 220 -3.24 -14.61 -2.95
C LEU A 220 -3.87 -15.63 -3.90
N CYS A 221 -4.28 -16.81 -3.40
CA CYS A 221 -5.00 -17.78 -4.21
C CYS A 221 -6.36 -17.24 -4.66
N THR A 222 -7.06 -16.52 -3.78
CA THR A 222 -8.33 -15.85 -4.09
C THR A 222 -8.16 -14.72 -5.10
N ALA A 223 -7.19 -13.83 -4.90
CA ALA A 223 -6.89 -12.74 -5.82
C ALA A 223 -6.53 -13.27 -7.23
N HIS A 224 -5.77 -14.37 -7.27
CA HIS A 224 -5.54 -15.13 -8.49
C HIS A 224 -6.86 -15.61 -9.12
N THR A 225 -7.75 -16.26 -8.37
CA THR A 225 -9.03 -16.76 -8.93
C THR A 225 -9.92 -15.65 -9.53
N CYS A 226 -9.96 -14.46 -8.91
CA CYS A 226 -10.77 -13.34 -9.40
C CYS A 226 -10.27 -12.78 -10.74
N VAL A 227 -8.95 -12.73 -10.96
CA VAL A 227 -8.35 -12.14 -12.16
C VAL A 227 -8.15 -13.15 -13.28
N TYR A 228 -7.94 -14.42 -12.95
CA TYR A 228 -7.86 -15.47 -13.96
C TYR A 228 -9.18 -15.70 -14.73
N ARG A 229 -10.33 -15.27 -14.18
CA ARG A 229 -11.60 -15.27 -14.92
C ARG A 229 -11.65 -14.19 -16.01
N THR A 230 -11.02 -13.03 -15.81
CA THR A 230 -10.93 -12.01 -16.86
C THR A 230 -9.96 -12.41 -17.97
N HIS A 231 -8.99 -13.31 -17.69
CA HIS A 231 -8.04 -13.80 -18.68
C HIS A 231 -7.67 -15.30 -18.52
N TYR A 232 -8.35 -16.16 -19.29
CA TYR A 232 -8.01 -17.51 -19.78
C TYR A 232 -6.94 -18.38 -19.05
N PHE A 233 -7.08 -18.64 -17.75
CA PHE A 233 -6.31 -19.70 -17.08
C PHE A 233 -7.13 -20.98 -16.87
N LEU A 234 -6.49 -22.15 -17.05
CA LEU A 234 -7.16 -23.46 -17.21
C LEU A 234 -6.56 -24.55 -16.29
N PRO A 235 -6.76 -24.55 -14.96
CA PRO A 235 -6.53 -25.73 -14.13
C PRO A 235 -7.82 -26.56 -14.07
N LYS A 236 -7.75 -27.90 -14.12
CA LYS A 236 -8.96 -28.76 -14.07
C LYS A 236 -9.84 -28.45 -12.82
N TRP A 237 -9.18 -28.11 -11.71
CA TRP A 237 -9.75 -27.78 -10.41
C TRP A 237 -8.64 -27.30 -9.48
N SER A 238 -8.92 -26.25 -8.70
CA SER A 238 -8.10 -25.82 -7.55
C SER A 238 -8.91 -26.08 -6.28
N ALA A 239 -8.37 -26.85 -5.34
CA ALA A 239 -8.90 -26.94 -3.98
C ALA A 239 -8.11 -25.99 -3.09
N ILE A 240 -8.77 -25.18 -2.26
CA ILE A 240 -8.14 -24.46 -1.13
C ILE A 240 -8.67 -25.10 0.13
N SER A 241 -7.81 -25.83 0.85
CA SER A 241 -8.16 -26.43 2.14
C SER A 241 -7.49 -25.67 3.28
N PRO A 242 -8.19 -24.84 4.06
CA PRO A 242 -7.76 -24.48 5.41
C PRO A 242 -8.04 -25.68 6.33
N SER A 243 -7.04 -26.52 6.57
CA SER A 243 -7.17 -27.59 7.57
C SER A 243 -6.81 -27.05 8.95
N SER A 244 -7.68 -27.23 9.92
CA SER A 244 -7.29 -27.31 11.34
C SER A 244 -7.06 -28.79 11.64
N PHE A 245 -5.89 -29.13 12.18
CA PHE A 245 -5.61 -30.50 12.64
C PHE A 245 -6.40 -30.82 13.91
#